data_AF-A0A1J0AJP2-F1
#
_entry.id   AF-A0A1J0AJP2-F1
#
_cell.length_a   1.000
_cell.length_b   1.000
_cell.length_c   1.000
_cell.angle_alpha   90.00
_cell.angle_beta   90.00
_cell.angle_gamma   90.00
#
_symmetry.space_group_name_H-M   'P 1'
#
loop_
_entity.id
_entity.type
_entity.pdbx_description
1 polymer ?
#
loop_
_entity_poly.entity_id
_entity_poly.type
_entity_poly.pdbx_seq_one_letter_code
_entity_poly.pdbx_strand_id
1 'polypeptide(L)'
;MKAKEVILDVKKALDTTKQSGAVSISIDAMTNYMTQLEKRIESVGELNRLEHEASLKEFEAANARSIAYSQNATIHQVEMFKSVIASGQTALKSSMIINGGAAAALLAFTGKIWIEGSNALVTNALTSSIFMFCIGILAAAFATGTTYLAQFSYGNEWIKTGNTINIVSVLSVLFSYGIFIYSCYNASSSFALHFGTL
;
A
#
# COMPACT_ATOMS: atom_id res chain seq x y z
N MET A 1 5.49 32.83 -37.77
CA MET A 1 4.54 33.92 -38.08
C MET A 1 3.40 33.37 -38.91
N LYS A 2 2.17 33.81 -38.65
CA LYS A 2 1.02 33.45 -39.51
C LYS A 2 1.03 34.36 -40.75
N ALA A 3 0.55 33.86 -41.90
CA ALA A 3 0.49 34.64 -43.15
C ALA A 3 -0.16 36.04 -42.97
N LYS A 4 -1.14 36.15 -42.06
CA LYS A 4 -1.78 37.41 -41.71
C LYS A 4 -0.83 38.44 -41.06
N GLU A 5 0.11 38.00 -40.24
CA GLU A 5 1.12 38.86 -39.59
C GLU A 5 2.14 39.35 -40.62
N VAL A 6 2.54 38.49 -41.55
CA VAL A 6 3.46 38.83 -42.65
C VAL A 6 2.88 39.97 -43.50
N ILE A 7 1.59 39.87 -43.87
CA ILE A 7 0.89 40.91 -44.64
C ILE A 7 0.80 42.24 -43.87
N LEU A 8 0.60 42.16 -42.55
CA LEU A 8 0.54 43.34 -41.67
C LEU A 8 1.89 44.05 -41.56
N ASP A 9 2.99 43.29 -41.40
CA ASP A 9 4.34 43.84 -41.34
C ASP A 9 4.73 44.53 -42.66
N VAL A 10 4.40 43.91 -43.80
CA VAL A 10 4.61 44.53 -45.13
C VAL A 10 3.83 45.83 -45.27
N LYS A 11 2.53 45.85 -44.91
CA LYS A 11 1.72 47.07 -44.95
C LYS A 11 2.29 48.18 -44.07
N LYS A 12 2.73 47.84 -42.86
CA LYS A 12 3.31 48.79 -41.91
C LYS A 12 4.62 49.40 -42.41
N ALA A 13 5.48 48.59 -43.05
CA ALA A 13 6.70 49.06 -43.68
C ALA A 13 6.42 50.03 -44.84
N LEU A 14 5.42 49.72 -45.67
CA LEU A 14 4.98 50.59 -46.78
C LEU A 14 4.40 51.91 -46.25
N ASP A 15 3.55 51.89 -45.23
CA ASP A 15 2.98 53.09 -44.62
C ASP A 15 4.05 53.98 -44.00
N THR A 16 5.05 53.40 -43.33
CA THR A 16 6.18 54.14 -42.75
C THR A 16 7.01 54.82 -43.84
N THR A 17 7.28 54.11 -44.94
CA THR A 17 8.05 54.66 -46.08
C THR A 17 7.29 55.79 -46.76
N LYS A 18 5.96 55.66 -46.87
CA LYS A 18 5.06 56.69 -47.41
C LYS A 18 5.01 57.95 -46.54
N GLN A 19 4.99 57.80 -45.22
CA GLN A 19 5.03 58.93 -44.27
C GLN A 19 6.36 59.71 -44.34
N SER A 20 7.45 59.04 -44.71
CA SER A 20 8.76 59.66 -44.95
C SER A 20 8.86 60.43 -46.28
N GLY A 21 7.76 60.56 -47.03
CA GLY A 21 7.69 61.34 -48.28
C GLY A 21 8.09 60.58 -49.55
N ALA A 22 8.38 59.28 -49.45
CA ALA A 22 8.70 58.46 -50.62
C ALA A 22 7.42 58.09 -51.39
N VAL A 23 7.42 58.33 -52.70
CA VAL A 23 6.29 58.05 -53.61
C VAL A 23 6.51 56.77 -54.42
N SER A 24 7.75 56.29 -54.48
CA SER A 24 8.16 55.05 -55.14
C SER A 24 9.30 54.38 -54.36
N ILE A 25 9.43 53.07 -54.51
CA ILE A 25 10.48 52.23 -53.92
C ILE A 25 11.21 51.49 -55.04
N SER A 26 12.52 51.34 -54.92
CA SER A 26 13.30 50.55 -55.88
C SER A 26 13.03 49.06 -55.70
N ILE A 27 13.16 48.31 -56.80
CA ILE A 27 13.06 46.85 -56.78
C ILE A 27 14.14 46.27 -55.85
N ASP A 28 15.34 46.83 -55.83
CA ASP A 28 16.44 46.36 -54.97
C ASP A 28 16.13 46.52 -53.46
N ALA A 29 15.53 47.65 -53.06
CA ALA A 29 15.15 47.88 -51.68
C ALA A 29 14.03 46.93 -51.22
N MET A 30 13.03 46.71 -52.09
CA MET A 30 11.96 45.75 -51.83
C MET A 30 12.49 44.31 -51.76
N THR A 31 13.42 43.96 -52.65
CA THR A 31 14.06 42.64 -52.68
C THR A 31 14.84 42.40 -51.38
N ASN A 32 15.63 43.38 -50.94
CA ASN A 32 16.38 43.28 -49.69
C ASN A 32 15.47 43.17 -48.46
N TYR A 33 14.35 43.91 -48.42
CA TYR A 33 13.34 43.75 -47.37
C TYR A 33 12.71 42.36 -47.39
N MET A 34 12.34 41.83 -48.56
CA MET A 34 11.80 40.47 -48.67
C MET A 34 12.80 39.40 -48.22
N THR A 35 14.08 39.53 -48.57
CA THR A 35 15.14 38.63 -48.09
C THR A 35 15.30 38.69 -46.57
N GLN A 36 15.19 39.86 -45.94
CA GLN A 36 15.23 39.99 -44.48
C GLN A 36 13.98 39.41 -43.81
N LEU A 37 12.81 39.60 -44.43
CA LEU A 37 11.54 39.05 -43.95
C LEU A 37 11.55 37.52 -44.02
N GLU A 38 12.09 36.94 -45.09
CA GLU A 38 12.26 35.49 -45.26
C GLU A 38 13.15 34.89 -44.16
N LYS A 39 14.33 35.48 -43.90
CA LYS A 39 15.20 35.08 -42.78
C LYS A 39 14.51 35.16 -41.41
N ARG A 40 13.64 36.15 -41.21
CA ARG A 40 12.86 36.31 -39.97
C ARG A 40 11.79 35.23 -39.85
N ILE A 41 11.13 34.87 -40.95
CA ILE A 41 10.13 33.81 -40.98
C ILE A 41 10.77 32.45 -40.68
N GLU A 42 11.93 32.16 -41.28
CA GLU A 42 12.68 30.92 -41.04
C GLU A 42 13.12 30.79 -39.57
N SER A 43 13.73 31.84 -39.01
CA SER A 43 14.17 31.84 -37.60
C SER A 43 13.02 31.71 -36.61
N VAL A 44 11.89 32.37 -36.85
CA VAL A 44 10.67 32.20 -36.03
C VAL A 44 10.05 30.82 -36.22
N GLY A 45 10.13 30.23 -37.41
CA GLY A 45 9.68 28.87 -37.68
C GLY A 45 10.46 27.81 -36.89
N GLU A 46 11.79 27.95 -36.86
CA GLU A 46 12.69 27.13 -36.04
C GLU A 46 12.39 27.27 -34.54
N LEU A 47 12.23 28.51 -34.04
CA LEU A 47 11.91 28.77 -32.64
C LEU A 47 10.59 28.10 -32.21
N ASN A 48 9.53 28.28 -33.00
CA ASN A 48 8.23 27.67 -32.72
C ASN A 48 8.30 26.14 -32.72
N ARG A 49 9.13 25.54 -33.59
CA ARG A 49 9.34 24.09 -33.64
C ARG A 49 10.05 23.59 -32.39
N LEU A 50 11.09 24.30 -31.94
CA LEU A 50 11.81 23.99 -30.70
C LEU A 50 10.92 24.16 -29.46
N GLU A 51 10.11 25.21 -29.39
CA GLU A 51 9.13 25.41 -28.31
C GLU A 51 8.07 24.30 -28.30
N HIS A 52 7.57 23.91 -29.47
CA HIS A 52 6.62 22.81 -29.59
C HIS A 52 7.24 21.48 -29.15
N GLU A 53 8.48 21.20 -29.57
CA GLU A 53 9.22 20.00 -29.15
C GLU A 53 9.49 20.01 -27.64
N ALA A 54 9.86 21.15 -27.07
CA ALA A 54 10.06 21.31 -25.63
C ALA A 54 8.76 21.06 -24.85
N SER A 55 7.64 21.65 -25.30
CA SER A 55 6.33 21.45 -24.70
C SER A 55 5.85 20.00 -24.80
N LEU A 56 6.10 19.33 -25.93
CA LEU A 56 5.79 17.93 -26.11
C LEU A 56 6.61 17.05 -25.14
N LYS A 57 7.92 17.29 -25.03
CA LYS A 57 8.79 16.58 -24.09
C LYS A 57 8.40 16.82 -22.64
N GLU A 58 8.00 18.04 -22.28
CA GLU A 58 7.48 18.35 -20.95
C GLU A 58 6.19 17.59 -20.65
N PHE A 59 5.26 17.56 -21.61
CA PHE A 59 4.01 16.80 -21.49
C PHE A 59 4.26 15.30 -21.35
N GLU A 60 5.16 14.74 -22.18
CA GLU A 60 5.58 13.34 -22.10
C GLU A 60 6.22 13.02 -20.75
N ALA A 61 7.11 13.88 -20.26
CA ALA A 61 7.75 13.71 -18.96
C ALA A 61 6.73 13.80 -17.80
N ALA A 62 5.79 14.74 -17.86
CA ALA A 62 4.73 14.88 -16.87
C ALA A 62 3.80 13.66 -16.86
N ASN A 63 3.43 13.16 -18.04
CA ASN A 63 2.59 11.97 -18.17
C ASN A 63 3.32 10.71 -17.68
N ALA A 64 4.59 10.52 -18.07
CA ALA A 64 5.43 9.42 -17.60
C ALA A 64 5.57 9.44 -16.07
N ARG A 65 5.77 10.63 -15.48
CA ARG A 65 5.80 10.81 -14.03
C ARG A 65 4.48 10.41 -13.38
N SER A 66 3.34 10.81 -13.95
CA SER A 66 2.01 10.48 -13.43
C SER A 66 1.76 8.97 -13.47
N ILE A 67 2.08 8.31 -14.58
CA ILE A 67 1.98 6.85 -14.73
C ILE A 67 2.87 6.15 -13.70
N ALA A 68 4.14 6.56 -13.60
CA ALA A 68 5.08 5.99 -12.64
C ALA A 68 4.58 6.16 -11.20
N TYR A 69 4.04 7.33 -10.86
CA TYR A 69 3.47 7.59 -9.54
C TYR A 69 2.27 6.68 -9.25
N SER A 70 1.33 6.56 -10.18
CA SER A 70 0.17 5.67 -10.04
C SER A 70 0.57 4.21 -9.92
N GLN A 71 1.54 3.76 -10.71
CA GLN A 71 2.06 2.39 -10.64
C GLN A 71 2.73 2.11 -9.30
N ASN A 72 3.59 3.02 -8.84
CA ASN A 72 4.25 2.90 -7.54
C ASN A 72 3.23 2.86 -6.39
N ALA A 73 2.19 3.68 -6.44
CA ALA A 73 1.14 3.69 -5.42
C ALA A 73 0.37 2.35 -5.40
N THR A 74 0.05 1.76 -6.55
CA THR A 74 -0.62 0.46 -6.63
C THR A 74 0.28 -0.67 -6.16
N ILE A 75 1.53 -0.72 -6.63
CA ILE A 75 2.52 -1.73 -6.21
C ILE A 75 2.72 -1.68 -4.69
N HIS A 76 2.92 -0.48 -4.15
CA HIS A 76 3.07 -0.28 -2.72
C HIS A 76 1.85 -0.79 -1.93
N GLN A 77 0.62 -0.49 -2.36
CA GLN A 77 -0.59 -0.98 -1.71
C GLN A 77 -0.70 -2.51 -1.73
N VAL A 78 -0.40 -3.14 -2.86
CA VAL A 78 -0.41 -4.60 -2.99
C VAL A 78 0.65 -5.24 -2.09
N GLU A 79 1.85 -4.67 -2.05
CA GLU A 79 2.95 -5.20 -1.23
C GLU A 79 2.66 -5.06 0.27
N MET A 80 2.14 -3.90 0.68
CA MET A 80 1.67 -3.69 2.06
C MET A 80 0.56 -4.68 2.43
N PHE A 81 -0.41 -4.92 1.54
CA PHE A 81 -1.47 -5.88 1.78
C PHE A 81 -0.92 -7.31 1.96
N LYS A 82 -0.01 -7.75 1.08
CA LYS A 82 0.67 -9.05 1.20
C LYS A 82 1.45 -9.18 2.51
N SER A 83 2.20 -8.14 2.86
CA SER A 83 2.98 -8.09 4.11
C SER A 83 2.08 -8.29 5.33
N VAL A 84 0.97 -7.55 5.41
CA VAL A 84 -0.01 -7.67 6.50
C VAL A 84 -0.60 -9.08 6.59
N ILE A 85 -0.98 -9.69 5.45
CA ILE A 85 -1.50 -11.07 5.43
C ILE A 85 -0.44 -12.07 5.92
N ALA A 86 0.81 -11.94 5.46
CA ALA A 86 1.90 -12.82 5.86
C ALA A 86 2.22 -12.71 7.37
N SER A 87 2.28 -11.48 7.90
CA SER A 87 2.45 -11.24 9.33
C SER A 87 1.27 -11.79 10.14
N GLY A 88 0.04 -11.60 9.67
CA GLY A 88 -1.16 -12.16 10.31
C GLY A 88 -1.17 -13.69 10.37
N GLN A 89 -0.81 -14.36 9.28
CA GLN A 89 -0.66 -15.82 9.24
C GLN A 89 0.43 -16.31 10.20
N THR A 90 1.53 -15.57 10.32
CA THR A 90 2.61 -15.90 11.26
C THR A 90 2.15 -15.78 12.71
N ALA A 91 1.38 -14.74 13.05
CA ALA A 91 0.79 -14.58 14.38
C ALA A 91 -0.20 -15.71 14.70
N LEU A 92 -1.08 -16.07 13.76
CA LEU A 92 -2.04 -17.17 13.91
C LEU A 92 -1.33 -18.51 14.18
N LYS A 93 -0.34 -18.86 13.35
CA LYS A 93 0.47 -20.07 13.53
C LYS A 93 1.18 -20.08 14.87
N SER A 94 1.78 -18.95 15.25
CA SER A 94 2.46 -18.81 16.54
C SER A 94 1.49 -19.04 17.70
N SER A 95 0.30 -18.42 17.65
CA SER A 95 -0.76 -18.62 18.65
C SER A 95 -1.19 -20.09 18.76
N MET A 96 -1.37 -20.79 17.63
CA MET A 96 -1.69 -22.21 17.64
C MET A 96 -0.56 -23.06 18.24
N ILE A 97 0.69 -22.79 17.86
CA ILE A 97 1.86 -23.54 18.34
C ILE A 97 2.06 -23.36 19.83
N ILE A 98 1.99 -22.13 20.36
CA ILE A 98 2.23 -21.91 21.80
C ILE A 98 1.13 -22.54 22.65
N ASN A 99 -0.14 -22.38 22.26
CA ASN A 99 -1.25 -22.98 23.03
C ASN A 99 -1.24 -24.50 22.90
N GLY A 100 -1.04 -25.04 21.69
CA GLY A 100 -0.95 -26.49 21.45
C GLY A 100 0.24 -27.13 22.14
N GLY A 101 1.41 -26.50 22.05
CA GLY A 101 2.62 -26.96 22.73
C GLY A 101 2.48 -26.93 24.25
N ALA A 102 1.90 -25.87 24.81
CA ALA A 102 1.64 -25.78 26.25
C ALA A 102 0.62 -26.83 26.72
N ALA A 103 -0.49 -27.02 25.98
CA ALA A 103 -1.48 -28.05 26.29
C ALA A 103 -0.87 -29.46 26.27
N ALA A 104 -0.07 -29.78 25.24
CA ALA A 104 0.60 -31.07 25.11
C ALA A 104 1.62 -31.29 26.24
N ALA A 105 2.41 -30.27 26.59
CA ALA A 105 3.36 -30.34 27.70
C ALA A 105 2.66 -30.57 29.04
N LEU A 106 1.57 -29.85 29.31
CA LEU A 106 0.78 -30.04 30.53
C LEU A 106 0.10 -31.41 30.57
N LEU A 107 -0.42 -31.92 29.44
CA LEU A 107 -0.99 -33.27 29.36
C LEU A 107 0.05 -34.34 29.71
N ALA A 108 1.25 -34.24 29.15
CA ALA A 108 2.35 -35.16 29.43
C ALA A 108 2.72 -35.14 30.93
N PHE A 109 2.82 -33.95 31.52
CA PHE A 109 3.16 -33.79 32.92
C PHE A 109 2.04 -34.24 33.87
N THR A 110 0.78 -33.93 33.53
CA THR A 110 -0.40 -34.37 34.29
C THR A 110 -0.50 -35.90 34.30
N GLY A 111 -0.19 -36.56 33.17
CA GLY A 111 -0.14 -38.03 33.09
C GLY A 111 0.88 -38.64 34.05
N LYS A 112 2.03 -37.99 34.25
CA LYS A 112 3.04 -38.43 35.22
C LYS A 112 2.57 -38.26 36.66
N ILE A 113 2.09 -37.06 37.02
CA ILE A 113 1.64 -36.76 38.39
C ILE A 113 0.44 -37.63 38.80
N TRP A 114 -0.47 -37.96 37.87
CA TRP A 114 -1.62 -38.81 38.16
C TRP A 114 -1.20 -40.20 38.67
N ILE A 115 -0.11 -40.75 38.14
CA ILE A 115 0.43 -42.05 38.55
C ILE A 115 1.10 -41.98 39.93
N GLU A 116 1.75 -40.86 40.25
CA GLU A 116 2.52 -40.65 41.49
C GLU A 116 1.66 -40.24 42.71
N GLY A 117 0.36 -39.99 42.50
CA GLY A 117 -0.58 -39.57 43.54
C GLY A 117 -0.58 -38.05 43.71
N SER A 118 -1.68 -37.41 43.32
CA SER A 118 -1.77 -35.95 43.27
C SER A 118 -2.94 -35.40 44.06
N ASN A 119 -2.76 -34.22 44.64
CA ASN A 119 -3.85 -33.48 45.26
C ASN A 119 -4.89 -33.08 44.20
N ALA A 120 -6.17 -33.34 44.46
CA ALA A 120 -7.28 -33.00 43.58
C ALA A 120 -7.30 -31.51 43.17
N LEU A 121 -6.81 -30.60 44.00
CA LEU A 121 -6.66 -29.18 43.66
C LEU A 121 -5.68 -28.95 42.51
N VAL A 122 -4.53 -29.64 42.54
CA VAL A 122 -3.49 -29.56 41.49
C VAL A 122 -4.04 -30.14 40.18
N THR A 123 -4.69 -31.31 40.25
CA THR A 123 -5.28 -31.97 39.08
C THR A 123 -6.33 -31.09 38.42
N ASN A 124 -7.26 -30.52 39.19
CA ASN A 124 -8.32 -29.67 38.66
C ASN A 124 -7.77 -28.41 37.99
N ALA A 125 -6.75 -27.78 38.59
CA ALA A 125 -6.15 -26.57 38.04
C ALA A 125 -5.34 -26.88 36.76
N LEU A 126 -4.65 -28.03 36.68
CA LEU A 126 -4.00 -28.49 35.44
C LEU A 126 -5.00 -28.83 34.34
N THR A 127 -6.07 -29.57 34.65
CA THR A 127 -7.15 -29.87 33.68
C THR A 127 -7.81 -28.60 33.17
N SER A 128 -8.09 -27.64 34.05
CA SER A 128 -8.63 -26.33 33.65
C SER A 128 -7.69 -25.57 32.73
N SER A 129 -6.38 -25.58 33.03
CA SER A 129 -5.37 -24.92 32.20
C SER A 129 -5.24 -25.56 30.81
N ILE A 130 -5.25 -26.90 30.73
CA ILE A 130 -5.24 -27.63 29.45
C ILE A 130 -6.48 -27.27 28.63
N PHE A 131 -7.67 -27.29 29.24
CA PHE A 131 -8.90 -26.94 28.57
C PHE A 131 -8.85 -25.51 28.02
N MET A 132 -8.36 -24.56 28.81
CA MET A 132 -8.23 -23.17 28.38
C MET A 132 -7.22 -23.02 27.23
N PHE A 133 -6.07 -23.70 27.25
CA PHE A 133 -5.19 -23.73 26.09
C PHE A 133 -5.90 -24.25 24.83
N CYS A 134 -6.73 -25.29 24.95
CA CYS A 134 -7.55 -25.77 23.82
C CYS A 134 -8.54 -24.72 23.31
N ILE A 135 -9.15 -23.92 24.19
CA ILE A 135 -9.99 -22.76 23.79
C ILE A 135 -9.16 -21.71 23.06
N GLY A 136 -7.92 -21.44 23.52
CA GLY A 136 -6.97 -20.56 22.81
C GLY A 136 -6.67 -21.05 21.39
N ILE A 137 -6.42 -22.35 21.22
CA ILE A 137 -6.22 -22.97 19.89
C ILE A 137 -7.49 -22.79 19.03
N LEU A 138 -8.67 -23.07 19.59
CA LEU A 138 -9.93 -22.94 18.87
C LEU A 138 -10.17 -21.49 18.42
N ALA A 139 -9.87 -20.49 19.27
CA ALA A 139 -9.97 -19.08 18.93
C ALA A 139 -9.01 -18.68 17.79
N ALA A 140 -7.78 -19.22 17.78
CA ALA A 140 -6.84 -19.00 16.68
C ALA A 140 -7.28 -19.70 15.37
N ALA A 141 -7.84 -20.91 15.46
CA ALA A 141 -8.41 -21.62 14.33
C ALA A 141 -9.64 -20.90 13.75
N PHE A 142 -10.51 -20.42 14.61
CA PHE A 142 -11.65 -19.60 14.24
C PHE A 142 -11.21 -18.33 13.51
N ALA A 143 -10.21 -17.62 14.04
CA ALA A 143 -9.63 -16.43 13.41
C ALA A 143 -9.05 -16.72 12.01
N THR A 144 -8.53 -17.93 11.79
CA THR A 144 -8.04 -18.37 10.47
C THR A 144 -9.20 -18.51 9.48
N GLY A 145 -10.30 -19.14 9.91
CA GLY A 145 -11.52 -19.27 9.10
C GLY A 145 -12.16 -17.92 8.77
N THR A 146 -12.25 -17.01 9.74
CA THR A 146 -12.80 -15.66 9.51
C THR A 146 -11.89 -14.82 8.61
N THR A 147 -10.56 -15.03 8.65
CA THR A 147 -9.64 -14.36 7.72
C THR A 147 -9.92 -14.76 6.26
N TYR A 148 -10.22 -16.03 5.99
CA TYR A 148 -10.64 -16.47 4.66
C TYR A 148 -11.94 -15.79 4.22
N LEU A 149 -12.92 -15.69 5.13
CA LEU A 149 -14.19 -15.02 4.84
C LEU A 149 -14.04 -13.50 4.62
N ALA A 150 -13.11 -12.86 5.33
CA ALA A 150 -12.76 -11.46 5.09
C ALA A 150 -12.15 -11.27 3.68
N GLN A 151 -11.23 -12.14 3.27
CA GLN A 151 -10.64 -12.12 1.93
C GLN A 151 -11.69 -12.34 0.84
N PHE A 152 -12.60 -13.29 1.03
CA PHE A 152 -13.74 -13.51 0.13
C PHE A 152 -14.61 -12.25 0.01
N SER A 153 -14.86 -11.55 1.12
CA SER A 153 -15.63 -10.30 1.11
C SER A 153 -14.92 -9.18 0.36
N TYR A 154 -13.60 -9.02 0.56
CA TYR A 154 -12.81 -8.03 -0.19
C TYR A 154 -12.76 -8.34 -1.68
N GLY A 155 -12.70 -9.62 -2.08
CA GLY A 155 -12.75 -10.05 -3.48
C GLY A 155 -14.07 -9.74 -4.19
N ASN A 156 -15.18 -9.61 -3.45
CA ASN A 156 -16.49 -9.21 -3.96
C ASN A 156 -16.79 -7.71 -3.75
N GLU A 157 -15.77 -6.88 -3.44
CA GLU A 157 -15.91 -5.45 -3.16
C GLU A 157 -16.80 -5.13 -1.93
N TRP A 158 -17.06 -6.09 -1.06
CA TRP A 158 -17.83 -5.90 0.18
C TRP A 158 -16.94 -5.36 1.30
N ILE A 159 -16.40 -4.16 1.11
CA ILE A 159 -15.38 -3.56 1.97
C ILE A 159 -15.83 -3.47 3.44
N LYS A 160 -17.06 -3.03 3.70
CA LYS A 160 -17.59 -2.90 5.07
C LYS A 160 -17.68 -4.25 5.78
N THR A 161 -18.21 -5.26 5.10
CA THR A 161 -18.33 -6.63 5.63
C THR A 161 -16.95 -7.25 5.87
N GLY A 162 -16.03 -7.09 4.92
CA GLY A 162 -14.64 -7.54 5.06
C GLY A 162 -13.94 -6.91 6.26
N ASN A 163 -14.10 -5.59 6.46
CA ASN A 163 -13.53 -4.88 7.60
C ASN A 163 -14.07 -5.41 8.94
N THR A 164 -15.40 -5.58 9.05
CA THR A 164 -16.03 -6.11 10.27
C THR A 164 -15.52 -7.52 10.59
N ILE A 165 -15.47 -8.42 9.60
CA ILE A 165 -14.97 -9.79 9.80
C ILE A 165 -13.50 -9.78 10.19
N ASN A 166 -12.69 -8.89 9.59
CA ASN A 166 -11.27 -8.78 9.92
C ASN A 166 -11.07 -8.30 11.37
N ILE A 167 -11.87 -7.36 11.86
CA ILE A 167 -11.84 -6.93 13.27
C ILE A 167 -12.15 -8.12 14.20
N VAL A 168 -13.14 -8.94 13.86
CA VAL A 168 -13.46 -10.16 14.62
C VAL A 168 -12.27 -11.12 14.64
N SER A 169 -11.59 -11.34 13.51
CA SER A 169 -10.37 -12.15 13.45
C SER A 169 -9.29 -11.63 14.40
N VAL A 170 -9.02 -10.32 14.38
CA VAL A 170 -8.00 -9.68 15.24
C VAL A 170 -8.34 -9.85 16.71
N LEU A 171 -9.60 -9.57 17.10
CA LEU A 171 -10.05 -9.73 18.48
C LEU A 171 -9.94 -11.18 18.95
N SER A 172 -10.25 -12.15 18.08
CA SER A 172 -10.12 -13.57 18.40
C SER A 172 -8.66 -13.99 18.64
N VAL A 173 -7.70 -13.43 17.91
CA VAL A 173 -6.26 -13.67 18.15
C VAL A 173 -5.80 -13.04 19.47
N LEU A 174 -6.20 -11.79 19.74
CA LEU A 174 -5.87 -11.14 21.01
C LEU A 174 -6.47 -11.89 22.20
N PHE A 175 -7.72 -12.37 22.05
CA PHE A 175 -8.38 -13.20 23.05
C PHE A 175 -7.62 -14.52 23.30
N SER A 176 -7.14 -15.18 22.24
CA SER A 176 -6.30 -16.37 22.37
C SER A 176 -5.02 -16.11 23.18
N TYR A 177 -4.33 -14.98 22.94
CA TYR A 177 -3.16 -14.61 23.74
C TYR A 177 -3.51 -14.29 25.20
N GLY A 178 -4.66 -13.65 25.44
CA GLY A 178 -5.15 -13.41 26.80
C GLY A 178 -5.40 -14.72 27.56
N ILE A 179 -6.05 -15.69 26.91
CA ILE A 179 -6.26 -17.03 27.46
C ILE A 179 -4.94 -17.73 27.74
N PHE A 180 -3.97 -17.64 26.81
CA PHE A 180 -2.66 -18.24 26.99
C PHE A 180 -1.97 -17.74 28.27
N ILE A 181 -1.94 -16.42 28.48
CA ILE A 181 -1.34 -15.80 29.67
C ILE A 181 -2.04 -16.28 30.95
N TYR A 182 -3.37 -16.26 30.97
CA TYR A 182 -4.15 -16.72 32.12
C TYR A 182 -3.89 -18.21 32.43
N SER A 183 -3.85 -19.04 31.41
CA SER A 183 -3.61 -20.50 31.53
C SER A 183 -2.19 -20.79 32.03
N CYS A 184 -1.19 -20.04 31.58
CA CYS A 184 0.18 -20.12 32.09
C CYS A 184 0.25 -19.79 33.58
N TYR A 185 -0.45 -18.73 34.02
CA TYR A 185 -0.50 -18.35 35.44
C TYR A 185 -1.13 -19.46 36.28
N ASN A 186 -2.27 -19.98 35.86
CA ASN A 186 -2.98 -21.06 36.57
C ASN A 186 -2.12 -22.33 36.66
N ALA A 187 -1.50 -22.75 35.55
CA ALA A 187 -0.61 -23.90 35.52
C ALA A 187 0.63 -23.71 36.41
N SER A 188 1.25 -22.52 36.37
CA SER A 188 2.41 -22.20 37.21
C SER A 188 2.07 -22.24 38.70
N SER A 189 0.92 -21.68 39.10
CA SER A 189 0.46 -21.72 40.48
C SER A 189 0.17 -23.15 40.96
N SER A 190 -0.31 -24.02 40.07
CA SER A 190 -0.55 -25.44 40.35
C SER A 190 0.74 -26.20 40.61
N PHE A 191 1.78 -25.92 39.83
CA PHE A 191 3.10 -26.49 40.05
C PHE A 191 3.75 -25.97 41.32
N ALA A 192 3.63 -24.68 41.61
CA ALA A 192 4.12 -24.11 42.86
C ALA A 192 3.44 -24.78 44.07
N LEU A 193 2.14 -25.05 44.00
CA LEU A 193 1.43 -25.79 45.04
C LEU A 193 1.94 -27.23 45.17
N HIS A 194 2.05 -27.97 44.07
CA HIS A 194 2.47 -29.37 44.09
C HIS A 194 3.89 -29.56 44.62
N PHE A 195 4.84 -28.72 44.19
CA PHE A 195 6.25 -28.80 44.61
C PHE A 195 6.53 -28.07 45.93
N GLY A 196 5.73 -27.09 46.31
CA GLY A 196 5.86 -26.39 47.60
C GLY A 196 5.27 -27.17 48.78
N THR A 197 4.49 -28.23 48.51
CA THR A 197 3.97 -29.16 49.53
C THR A 197 4.81 -30.43 49.72
N LEU A 198 5.92 -30.57 48.97
CA LEU A 198 6.94 -31.62 49.13
C LEU A 198 7.99 -31.18 50.17
#